data_AF-A0A411YW10-F1
#
_entry.id   AF-A0A411YW10-F1
#
_cell.length_a   1.000
_cell.length_b   1.000
_cell.length_c   1.000
_cell.angle_alpha   90.00
_cell.angle_beta   90.00
_cell.angle_gamma   90.00
#
_symmetry.space_group_name_H-M   'P 1'
#
loop_
_entity.id
_entity.type
_entity.pdbx_description
1 polymer ?
#
loop_
_entity_poly.entity_id
_entity_poly.type
_entity_poly.pdbx_seq_one_letter_code
_entity_poly.pdbx_strand_id
1 'polypeptide(L)'
;YIPAKQARRQFLFARGQGGLGYAVPGAIGAATVVAKGARVVTVAGDGAFSYTIGELATQAQYNQRIVNVVINNGKLGWIQLWQEIYFKNVQSAELETQSSVPGYAAAAQGLGLLGIYVDKPDEIGAALDRAFAHDGPSVVEVRIDDRATPIHSFKRRMREPEEKPRPRPGTVYKLRDWKVSPDL
;
A
#
# COMPACT_ATOMS: atom_id res chain seq x y z
N TYR A 1 -6.91 -2.47 15.86
CA TYR A 1 -7.24 -1.11 16.33
C TYR A 1 -5.97 -0.52 16.89
N ILE A 2 -5.36 0.45 16.20
CA ILE A 2 -4.22 1.18 16.76
C ILE A 2 -4.83 2.35 17.53
N PRO A 3 -4.86 2.34 18.88
CA PRO A 3 -5.37 3.47 19.63
C PRO A 3 -4.51 4.69 19.34
N ALA A 4 -5.10 5.73 18.76
CA ALA A 4 -4.45 7.02 18.61
C ALA A 4 -4.34 7.66 20.01
N LYS A 5 -3.22 7.42 20.69
CA LYS A 5 -2.99 7.83 22.09
C LYS A 5 -2.86 9.35 22.29
N GLN A 6 -2.80 10.14 21.21
CA GLN A 6 -2.78 11.60 21.24
C GLN A 6 -3.67 12.15 20.14
N ALA A 7 -4.59 13.05 20.50
CA ALA A 7 -5.30 13.87 19.54
C ALA A 7 -4.29 14.81 18.85
N ARG A 8 -3.96 14.51 17.59
CA ARG A 8 -3.26 15.37 16.58
C ARG A 8 -2.67 14.57 15.43
N ARG A 9 -2.47 13.25 15.55
CA ARG A 9 -2.10 12.40 14.40
C ARG A 9 -3.37 12.01 13.65
N GLN A 10 -3.70 12.79 12.63
CA GLN A 10 -4.82 12.51 11.75
C GLN A 10 -4.42 11.39 10.79
N PHE A 11 -5.25 10.34 10.70
CA PHE A 11 -5.05 9.22 9.78
C PHE A 11 -6.09 9.33 8.67
N LEU A 12 -5.62 9.57 7.45
CA LEU A 12 -6.45 9.68 6.25
C LEU A 12 -6.34 8.40 5.44
N PHE A 13 -7.47 7.79 5.11
CA PHE A 13 -7.51 6.57 4.30
C PHE A 13 -8.83 6.48 3.55
N ALA A 14 -8.78 5.98 2.31
CA ALA A 14 -9.94 5.85 1.44
C ALA A 14 -10.86 4.69 1.87
N ARG A 15 -11.76 4.96 2.84
CA ARG A 15 -12.72 3.96 3.37
C ARG A 15 -13.85 3.56 2.43
N GLY A 16 -14.24 4.44 1.51
CA GLY A 16 -15.44 4.26 0.68
C GLY A 16 -15.19 3.41 -0.56
N GLN A 17 -14.46 3.95 -1.52
CA GLN A 17 -14.22 3.26 -2.81
C GLN A 17 -12.98 2.37 -2.81
N GLY A 18 -12.11 2.44 -1.80
CA GLY A 18 -10.89 1.62 -1.75
C GLY A 18 -9.95 1.84 -2.94
N GLY A 19 -9.93 3.05 -3.52
CA GLY A 19 -9.16 3.36 -4.72
C GLY A 19 -7.65 3.25 -4.51
N LEU A 20 -7.00 2.38 -5.29
CA LEU A 20 -5.55 2.40 -5.48
C LEU A 20 -5.12 3.79 -5.98
N GLY A 21 -3.95 4.26 -5.54
CA GLY A 21 -3.45 5.59 -5.89
C GLY A 21 -3.88 6.73 -4.97
N TYR A 22 -4.72 6.52 -3.95
CA TYR A 22 -5.19 7.64 -3.11
C TYR A 22 -4.09 8.38 -2.33
N ALA A 23 -3.05 7.66 -1.88
CA ALA A 23 -2.16 8.15 -0.84
C ALA A 23 -1.35 9.38 -1.26
N VAL A 24 -0.79 9.39 -2.47
CA VAL A 24 0.06 10.47 -3.00
C VAL A 24 -0.73 11.78 -3.21
N PRO A 25 -1.83 11.83 -4.00
CA PRO A 25 -2.63 13.04 -4.16
C PRO A 25 -3.31 13.47 -2.84
N GLY A 26 -3.72 12.52 -2.00
CA GLY A 26 -4.24 12.82 -0.67
C GLY A 26 -3.22 13.55 0.22
N ALA A 27 -1.95 13.17 0.14
CA ALA A 27 -0.87 13.84 0.86
C ALA A 27 -0.52 15.22 0.28
N ILE A 28 -0.60 15.41 -1.04
CA ILE A 28 -0.45 16.72 -1.68
C ILE A 28 -1.50 17.68 -1.11
N GLY A 29 -2.77 17.27 -1.08
CA GLY A 29 -3.84 18.05 -0.49
C GLY A 29 -3.63 18.31 1.00
N ALA A 30 -3.29 17.29 1.78
CA ALA A 30 -3.01 17.43 3.21
C ALA A 30 -1.86 18.42 3.48
N ALA A 31 -0.79 18.37 2.70
CA ALA A 31 0.36 19.25 2.83
C ALA A 31 0.01 20.75 2.66
N THR A 32 -1.09 21.08 1.97
CA THR A 32 -1.54 22.48 1.80
C THR A 32 -2.23 23.07 3.04
N VAL A 33 -2.79 22.22 3.91
CA VAL A 33 -3.64 22.66 5.04
C VAL A 33 -3.00 22.43 6.41
N VAL A 34 -1.97 21.59 6.49
CA VAL A 34 -1.28 21.33 7.76
C VAL A 34 -0.47 22.54 8.23
N ALA A 35 -0.33 22.68 9.54
CA ALA A 35 0.50 23.74 10.13
C ALA A 35 1.95 23.67 9.62
N LYS A 36 2.61 24.83 9.47
CA LYS A 36 4.03 24.90 9.11
C LYS A 36 4.87 24.01 10.06
N GLY A 37 5.70 23.15 9.48
CA GLY A 37 6.53 22.20 10.22
C GLY A 37 5.86 20.87 10.58
N ALA A 38 4.57 20.69 10.28
CA ALA A 38 3.93 19.37 10.37
C ALA A 38 4.52 18.41 9.33
N ARG A 39 4.63 17.14 9.72
CA ARG A 39 5.10 16.07 8.83
C ARG A 39 3.91 15.37 8.19
N VAL A 40 3.97 15.20 6.86
CA VAL A 40 3.02 14.39 6.11
C VAL A 40 3.74 13.13 5.65
N VAL A 41 3.15 11.97 5.94
CA VAL A 41 3.71 10.66 5.60
C VAL A 41 2.65 9.85 4.88
N THR A 42 3.02 9.24 3.76
CA THR A 42 2.17 8.24 3.08
C THR A 42 2.72 6.85 3.32
N VAL A 43 1.82 5.87 3.37
CA VAL A 43 2.17 4.44 3.35
C VAL A 43 1.30 3.79 2.29
N ALA A 44 1.91 3.26 1.25
CA ALA A 44 1.21 2.60 0.14
C ALA A 44 1.96 1.33 -0.28
N GLY A 45 1.23 0.35 -0.84
CA GLY A 45 1.88 -0.73 -1.59
C GLY A 45 2.39 -0.22 -2.93
N ASP A 46 3.42 -0.86 -3.47
CA ASP A 46 3.95 -0.70 -4.84
C ASP A 46 2.85 -0.59 -5.91
N GLY A 47 1.88 -1.51 -5.90
CA GLY A 47 0.78 -1.49 -6.86
C GLY A 47 -0.13 -0.28 -6.72
N ALA A 48 -0.39 0.18 -5.49
CA ALA A 48 -1.17 1.39 -5.26
C ALA A 48 -0.40 2.65 -5.65
N PHE A 49 0.90 2.67 -5.37
CA PHE A 49 1.78 3.81 -5.64
C PHE A 49 1.97 4.04 -7.13
N SER A 50 2.05 2.96 -7.92
CA SER A 50 2.18 2.99 -9.38
C SER A 50 1.09 3.82 -10.08
N TYR A 51 -0.14 3.84 -9.54
CA TYR A 51 -1.25 4.60 -10.15
C TYR A 51 -1.01 6.11 -10.17
N THR A 52 -0.21 6.63 -9.23
CA THR A 52 -0.06 8.08 -9.01
C THR A 52 1.40 8.49 -8.90
N ILE A 53 2.32 7.72 -9.47
CA ILE A 53 3.75 8.04 -9.40
C ILE A 53 4.08 9.37 -10.11
N GLY A 54 3.30 9.75 -11.14
CA GLY A 54 3.46 11.05 -11.82
C GLY A 54 3.23 12.25 -10.91
N GLU A 55 2.43 12.11 -9.85
CA GLU A 55 2.16 13.18 -8.89
C GLU A 55 3.38 13.54 -8.02
N LEU A 56 4.44 12.71 -8.04
CA LEU A 56 5.70 13.07 -7.40
C LEU A 56 6.31 14.35 -8.03
N ALA A 57 6.12 14.57 -9.33
CA ALA A 57 6.54 15.81 -9.99
C ALA A 57 5.89 17.04 -9.35
N THR A 58 4.61 16.94 -8.96
CA THR A 58 3.91 18.01 -8.23
C THR A 58 4.54 18.22 -6.85
N GLN A 59 4.85 17.15 -6.11
CA GLN A 59 5.51 17.28 -4.81
C GLN A 59 6.86 18.01 -4.94
N ALA A 60 7.66 17.67 -5.96
CA ALA A 60 8.94 18.32 -6.24
C ALA A 60 8.77 19.79 -6.62
N GLN A 61 7.84 20.09 -7.54
CA GLN A 61 7.57 21.46 -8.01
C GLN A 61 7.22 22.42 -6.86
N TYR A 62 6.46 21.95 -5.87
CA TYR A 62 6.06 22.75 -4.71
C TYR A 62 6.95 22.56 -3.49
N ASN A 63 8.05 21.81 -3.60
CA ASN A 63 8.93 21.43 -2.50
C ASN A 63 8.18 20.94 -1.24
N GLN A 64 7.17 20.09 -1.44
CA GLN A 64 6.35 19.59 -0.34
C GLN A 64 7.15 18.55 0.45
N ARG A 65 7.42 18.81 1.74
CA ARG A 65 8.16 17.90 2.63
C ARG A 65 7.33 16.67 3.05
N ILE A 66 6.93 15.87 2.06
CA ILE A 66 6.17 14.63 2.19
C ILE A 66 7.16 13.46 2.16
N VAL A 67 7.04 12.55 3.12
CA VAL A 67 7.79 11.28 3.12
C VAL A 67 6.86 10.18 2.63
N ASN A 68 7.14 9.63 1.45
CA ASN A 68 6.33 8.57 0.87
C ASN A 68 6.95 7.21 1.14
N VAL A 69 6.30 6.37 1.94
CA VAL A 69 6.75 5.01 2.23
C VAL A 69 6.04 4.04 1.28
N VAL A 70 6.82 3.36 0.45
CA VAL A 70 6.34 2.33 -0.48
C VAL A 70 6.72 0.96 0.07
N ILE A 71 5.72 0.15 0.39
CA ILE A 71 5.91 -1.24 0.80
C ILE A 71 5.88 -2.08 -0.47
N ASN A 72 7.06 -2.50 -0.94
CA ASN A 72 7.23 -3.18 -2.22
C ASN A 72 7.35 -4.70 -2.01
N ASN A 73 6.36 -5.44 -2.50
CA ASN A 73 6.34 -6.90 -2.54
C ASN A 73 6.25 -7.46 -3.97
N GLY A 74 6.38 -6.60 -4.98
CA GLY A 74 6.37 -6.93 -6.40
C GLY A 74 5.02 -7.40 -6.95
N LYS A 75 3.90 -7.12 -6.27
CA LYS A 75 2.58 -7.64 -6.66
C LYS A 75 1.38 -6.90 -6.05
N LEU A 76 0.22 -7.05 -6.66
CA LEU A 76 -1.08 -6.77 -6.06
C LEU A 76 -1.43 -7.86 -5.02
N GLY A 77 -0.76 -7.83 -3.88
CA GLY A 77 -0.76 -8.93 -2.89
C GLY A 77 -2.14 -9.34 -2.37
N TRP A 78 -3.11 -8.41 -2.31
CA TRP A 78 -4.50 -8.76 -1.99
C TRP A 78 -5.12 -9.66 -3.07
N ILE A 79 -4.94 -9.30 -4.34
CA ILE A 79 -5.50 -10.04 -5.47
C ILE A 79 -4.83 -11.40 -5.59
N GLN A 80 -3.50 -11.45 -5.50
CA GLN A 80 -2.74 -12.70 -5.54
C GLN A 80 -3.20 -13.69 -4.46
N LEU A 81 -3.41 -13.20 -3.23
CA LEU A 81 -3.89 -14.04 -2.13
C LEU A 81 -5.27 -14.64 -2.40
N TRP A 82 -6.16 -13.89 -3.05
CA TRP A 82 -7.46 -14.43 -3.46
C TRP A 82 -7.35 -15.44 -4.60
N GLN A 83 -6.45 -15.20 -5.56
CA GLN A 83 -6.17 -16.13 -6.64
C GLN A 83 -5.66 -17.48 -6.11
N GLU A 84 -4.73 -17.45 -5.17
CA GLU A 84 -4.20 -18.67 -4.51
C GLU A 84 -5.29 -19.44 -3.76
N ILE A 85 -6.16 -18.74 -3.03
CA ILE A 85 -7.18 -19.40 -2.19
C ILE A 85 -8.34 -19.99 -3.01
N TYR A 86 -8.68 -19.39 -4.16
CA TYR A 86 -9.95 -19.67 -4.85
C TYR A 86 -9.86 -20.04 -6.33
N PHE A 87 -8.73 -19.79 -7.00
CA PHE A 87 -8.63 -19.86 -8.46
C PHE A 87 -7.54 -20.80 -8.99
N LYS A 88 -7.03 -21.73 -8.16
CA LYS A 88 -6.17 -22.85 -8.57
C LYS A 88 -5.06 -22.47 -9.57
N ASN A 89 -4.11 -21.65 -9.13
CA ASN A 89 -2.91 -21.23 -9.86
C ASN A 89 -3.08 -20.16 -10.95
N VAL A 90 -4.11 -19.31 -10.89
CA VAL A 90 -4.08 -18.05 -11.65
C VAL A 90 -2.99 -17.14 -11.05
N GLN A 91 -2.10 -16.62 -11.91
CA GLN A 91 -1.14 -15.57 -11.57
C GLN A 91 -1.37 -14.41 -12.53
N SER A 92 -1.99 -13.35 -12.04
CA SER A 92 -2.26 -12.15 -12.86
C SER A 92 -2.08 -10.85 -12.06
N ALA A 93 -1.37 -10.92 -10.94
CA ALA A 93 -1.25 -9.84 -9.97
C ALA A 93 0.19 -9.35 -9.81
N GLU A 94 1.13 -9.94 -10.54
CA GLU A 94 2.55 -9.68 -10.51
C GLU A 94 2.87 -8.32 -11.14
N LEU A 95 3.68 -7.53 -10.44
CA LEU A 95 4.21 -6.24 -10.90
C LEU A 95 5.69 -6.32 -11.27
N GLU A 96 6.31 -7.46 -10.94
CA GLU A 96 7.72 -7.77 -11.18
C GLU A 96 7.84 -9.11 -11.91
N THR A 97 8.86 -9.22 -12.75
CA THR A 97 9.25 -10.46 -13.43
C THR A 97 10.75 -10.67 -13.28
N GLN A 98 11.24 -11.84 -13.70
CA GLN A 98 12.69 -12.10 -13.75
C GLN A 98 13.46 -11.09 -14.62
N SER A 99 12.79 -10.49 -15.61
CA SER A 99 13.40 -9.55 -16.55
C SER A 99 13.08 -8.08 -16.23
N SER A 100 12.21 -7.80 -15.26
CA SER A 100 11.75 -6.44 -14.96
C SER A 100 11.39 -6.27 -13.49
N VAL A 101 12.15 -5.41 -12.80
CA VAL A 101 11.92 -5.04 -11.40
C VAL A 101 11.79 -3.52 -11.33
N PRO A 102 10.56 -2.96 -11.23
CA PRO A 102 10.37 -1.52 -11.07
C PRO A 102 10.97 -1.03 -9.75
N GLY A 103 11.78 0.03 -9.81
CA GLY A 103 12.35 0.69 -8.64
C GLY A 103 11.67 2.04 -8.39
N TYR A 104 10.92 2.16 -7.31
CA TYR A 104 10.17 3.37 -6.96
C TYR A 104 11.07 4.46 -6.37
N ALA A 105 12.10 4.09 -5.61
CA ALA A 105 13.11 5.03 -5.14
C ALA A 105 13.90 5.65 -6.31
N ALA A 106 14.28 4.84 -7.30
CA ALA A 106 14.97 5.32 -8.50
C ALA A 106 14.07 6.22 -9.36
N ALA A 107 12.80 5.84 -9.56
CA ALA A 107 11.83 6.68 -10.26
C ALA A 107 11.62 8.03 -9.56
N ALA A 108 11.59 8.05 -8.22
CA ALA A 108 11.49 9.29 -7.45
C ALA A 108 12.66 10.23 -7.69
N GLN A 109 13.89 9.71 -7.77
CA GLN A 109 15.08 10.51 -8.11
C GLN A 109 14.94 11.15 -9.50
N GLY A 110 14.45 10.40 -10.49
CA GLY A 110 14.16 10.91 -11.83
C GLY A 110 13.10 12.02 -11.86
N LEU A 111 12.23 12.08 -10.86
CA LEU A 111 11.18 13.11 -10.71
C LEU A 111 11.58 14.25 -9.75
N GLY A 112 12.83 14.28 -9.29
CA GLY A 112 13.38 15.37 -8.47
C GLY A 112 13.21 15.20 -6.96
N LEU A 113 12.98 13.99 -6.48
CA LEU A 113 12.83 13.66 -5.05
C LEU A 113 14.06 12.94 -4.51
N LEU A 114 14.23 12.95 -3.18
CA LEU A 114 15.13 12.00 -2.54
C LEU A 114 14.53 10.59 -2.60
N GLY A 115 15.17 9.68 -3.35
CA GLY A 115 14.84 8.25 -3.33
C GLY A 115 15.77 7.44 -2.43
N ILE A 116 15.20 6.62 -1.55
CA ILE A 116 15.91 5.72 -0.63
C ILE A 116 15.32 4.31 -0.80
N TYR A 117 16.17 3.34 -1.12
CA TYR A 117 15.80 1.92 -1.15
C TYR A 117 16.26 1.24 0.15
N VAL A 118 15.41 0.37 0.69
CA VAL A 118 15.65 -0.41 1.90
C VAL A 118 15.42 -1.87 1.57
N ASP A 119 16.46 -2.69 1.75
CA ASP A 119 16.39 -4.13 1.49
C ASP A 119 16.21 -4.92 2.79
N LYS A 120 16.78 -4.41 3.89
CA LYS A 120 16.82 -5.11 5.18
C LYS A 120 16.09 -4.36 6.29
N PRO A 121 15.46 -5.07 7.24
CA PRO A 121 14.70 -4.43 8.32
C PRO A 121 15.50 -3.47 9.21
N ASP A 122 16.80 -3.72 9.42
CA ASP A 122 17.69 -2.90 10.24
C ASP A 122 18.05 -1.55 9.59
N GLU A 123 17.88 -1.43 8.27
CA GLU A 123 18.12 -0.19 7.51
C GLU A 123 16.94 0.80 7.61
N ILE A 124 15.74 0.34 8.01
CA ILE A 124 14.50 1.15 8.02
C ILE A 124 14.66 2.40 8.89
N GLY A 125 15.28 2.28 10.07
CA GLY A 125 15.45 3.40 10.98
C GLY A 125 16.27 4.52 10.34
N ALA A 126 17.46 4.19 9.83
CA ALA A 126 18.34 5.13 9.17
C ALA A 126 17.72 5.74 7.90
N ALA A 127 16.95 4.96 7.14
CA ALA A 127 16.24 5.44 5.95
C ALA A 127 15.18 6.49 6.30
N LEU A 128 14.39 6.26 7.34
CA LEU A 128 13.40 7.21 7.81
C LEU A 128 14.04 8.47 8.37
N ASP A 129 15.12 8.36 9.15
CA ASP A 129 15.85 9.51 9.67
C ASP A 129 16.38 10.39 8.53
N ARG A 130 16.96 9.76 7.49
CA ARG A 130 17.42 10.46 6.28
C ARG A 130 16.27 11.14 5.54
N ALA A 131 15.13 10.47 5.39
CA ALA A 131 13.95 11.03 4.75
C ALA A 131 13.38 12.23 5.52
N PHE A 132 13.32 12.16 6.85
CA PHE A 132 12.83 13.25 7.69
C PHE A 132 13.80 14.43 7.81
N ALA A 133 15.10 14.20 7.64
CA ALA A 133 16.12 15.25 7.62
C ALA A 133 16.21 15.98 6.28
N HIS A 134 15.67 15.40 5.20
CA HIS A 134 15.69 16.00 3.87
C HIS A 134 14.79 17.24 3.80
N ASP A 135 15.32 18.34 3.26
CA ASP A 135 14.55 19.55 2.97
C ASP A 135 13.84 19.42 1.61
N GLY A 136 12.89 18.49 1.54
CA GLY A 136 12.11 18.25 0.34
C GLY A 136 11.31 16.95 0.40
N PRO A 137 10.58 16.62 -0.69
CA PRO A 137 9.86 15.36 -0.81
C PRO A 137 10.82 14.16 -0.95
N SER A 138 10.40 13.03 -0.40
CA SER A 138 11.17 11.79 -0.47
C SER A 138 10.30 10.55 -0.72
N VAL A 139 10.92 9.51 -1.26
CA VAL A 139 10.37 8.16 -1.38
C VAL A 139 11.31 7.19 -0.65
N VAL A 140 10.75 6.47 0.33
CA VAL A 140 11.41 5.35 1.00
C VAL A 140 10.74 4.07 0.50
N GLU A 141 11.41 3.39 -0.40
CA GLU A 141 10.98 2.08 -0.91
C GLU A 141 11.52 0.99 0.01
N VAL A 142 10.63 0.20 0.60
CA VAL A 142 10.96 -0.89 1.50
C VAL A 142 10.58 -2.20 0.85
N ARG A 143 11.59 -2.99 0.49
CA ARG A 143 11.39 -4.35 0.01
C ARG A 143 10.91 -5.25 1.14
N ILE A 144 9.90 -6.06 0.86
CA ILE A 144 9.37 -7.03 1.81
C ILE A 144 9.19 -8.40 1.14
N ASP A 145 9.04 -9.43 1.99
CA ASP A 145 8.65 -10.78 1.56
C ASP A 145 7.34 -10.73 0.76
N ASP A 146 7.34 -11.39 -0.39
CA ASP A 146 6.29 -11.38 -1.39
C ASP A 146 5.02 -12.14 -0.94
N ARG A 147 5.12 -12.94 0.14
CA ARG A 147 4.04 -13.66 0.82
C ARG A 147 3.65 -13.03 2.15
N ALA A 148 4.25 -11.90 2.54
CA ALA A 148 3.91 -11.22 3.77
C ALA A 148 2.43 -10.78 3.74
N THR A 149 1.67 -11.20 4.76
CA THR A 149 0.29 -10.75 4.95
C THR A 149 -0.02 -10.56 6.44
N PRO A 150 -0.73 -9.49 6.82
CA PRO A 150 -1.19 -9.30 8.19
C PRO A 150 -2.41 -10.17 8.53
N ILE A 151 -3.02 -10.86 7.55
CA ILE A 151 -4.23 -11.65 7.77
C ILE A 151 -3.88 -13.08 8.18
N HIS A 152 -3.84 -13.31 9.49
CA HIS A 152 -3.50 -14.61 10.08
C HIS A 152 -4.41 -15.77 9.63
N SER A 153 -5.70 -15.52 9.41
CA SER A 153 -6.63 -16.54 8.90
C SER A 153 -6.28 -17.00 7.49
N PHE A 154 -5.75 -16.11 6.65
CA PHE A 154 -5.29 -16.44 5.31
C PHE A 154 -3.95 -17.17 5.34
N LYS A 155 -3.01 -16.77 6.22
CA LYS A 155 -1.78 -17.55 6.47
C LYS A 155 -2.08 -18.99 6.87
N ARG A 156 -3.06 -19.20 7.77
CA ARG A 156 -3.48 -20.54 8.19
C ARG A 156 -4.06 -21.32 7.00
N ARG A 157 -4.98 -20.69 6.26
CA ARG A 157 -5.62 -21.29 5.07
C ARG A 157 -4.65 -21.69 3.97
N MET A 158 -3.55 -20.97 3.78
CA MET A 158 -2.51 -21.33 2.80
C MET A 158 -1.64 -22.52 3.26
N ARG A 159 -1.64 -22.88 4.55
CA ARG A 159 -0.88 -24.02 5.09
C ARG A 159 -1.68 -25.33 5.11
N GLU A 160 -3.00 -25.24 5.11
CA GLU A 160 -3.89 -26.40 5.12
C GLU A 160 -3.98 -27.02 3.71
N PRO A 161 -3.83 -28.34 3.56
CA PRO A 161 -4.02 -29.02 2.28
C PRO A 161 -5.45 -28.83 1.74
N GLU A 162 -5.57 -28.62 0.43
CA GLU A 162 -6.86 -28.36 -0.22
C GLU A 162 -7.61 -29.69 -0.47
N GLU A 163 -8.27 -30.24 0.55
CA GLU A 163 -9.08 -31.46 0.40
C GLU A 163 -10.40 -31.22 -0.38
N LYS A 164 -10.93 -29.98 -0.36
CA LYS A 164 -12.14 -29.58 -1.10
C LYS A 164 -12.05 -28.12 -1.58
N PRO A 165 -12.62 -27.78 -2.76
CA PRO A 165 -12.68 -26.40 -3.24
C PRO A 165 -13.40 -25.51 -2.23
N ARG A 166 -12.75 -24.41 -1.83
CA ARG A 166 -13.33 -23.48 -0.86
C ARG A 166 -14.41 -22.62 -1.52
N PRO A 167 -15.59 -22.43 -0.89
CA PRO A 167 -16.64 -21.60 -1.47
C PRO A 167 -16.14 -20.16 -1.59
N ARG A 168 -16.30 -19.56 -2.78
CA ARG A 168 -15.81 -18.21 -3.05
C ARG A 168 -16.69 -17.18 -2.32
N PRO A 169 -16.12 -16.27 -1.53
CA PRO A 169 -16.88 -15.20 -0.90
C PRO A 169 -17.67 -14.42 -1.94
N GLY A 170 -18.96 -14.17 -1.69
CA GLY A 170 -19.85 -13.48 -2.63
C GLY A 170 -20.49 -14.36 -3.71
N THR A 171 -20.06 -15.61 -3.89
CA THR A 171 -20.71 -16.52 -4.87
C THR A 171 -21.79 -17.42 -4.27
N VAL A 172 -21.95 -17.35 -2.95
CA VAL A 172 -23.12 -17.85 -2.24
C VAL A 172 -23.68 -16.67 -1.46
N TYR A 173 -24.42 -15.80 -2.15
CA TYR A 173 -25.16 -14.71 -1.50
C TYR A 173 -26.54 -15.24 -1.10
N LYS A 174 -26.60 -16.07 -0.05
CA LYS A 174 -27.87 -16.26 0.64
C LYS A 174 -28.02 -15.09 1.59
N LEU A 175 -28.92 -14.16 1.28
CA LEU A 175 -29.35 -13.16 2.25
C LEU A 175 -29.72 -13.91 3.53
N ARG A 176 -29.25 -13.42 4.69
CA ARG A 176 -29.74 -13.95 5.97
C ARG A 176 -31.26 -13.80 5.97
N ASP A 177 -31.98 -14.73 6.56
CA ASP A 177 -33.45 -14.79 6.43
C ASP A 177 -34.14 -13.45 6.81
N TRP A 178 -33.58 -12.72 7.78
CA TRP A 178 -34.06 -11.39 8.21
C TRP A 178 -33.67 -10.20 7.30
N LYS A 179 -32.88 -10.44 6.24
CA LYS A 179 -32.52 -9.48 5.19
C LYS A 179 -33.23 -9.76 3.86
N VAL A 180 -34.10 -10.77 3.83
CA VAL A 180 -34.97 -11.08 2.68
C VAL A 180 -36.29 -10.36 2.92
N SER A 181 -36.77 -9.60 1.94
CA SER A 181 -38.12 -9.05 2.00
C SER A 181 -39.12 -10.20 1.93
N PRO A 182 -40.20 -10.23 2.75
CA PRO A 182 -41.23 -11.26 2.66
C PRO A 182 -41.91 -11.33 1.28
N ASP A 183 -41.82 -10.24 0.51
CA ASP A 183 -42.53 -10.04 -0.76
C ASP A 183 -41.64 -10.22 -2.02
N LEU A 184 -40.47 -10.89 -1.89
CA LEU A 184 -39.60 -11.28 -3.02
C LEU A 184 -39.42 -12.79 -3.11
#